data_AF-A0AAN8HSP5-F1
#
_entry.id   AF-A0AAN8HSP5-F1
#
_cell.length_a   1.000
_cell.length_b   1.000
_cell.length_c   1.000
_cell.angle_alpha   90.00
_cell.angle_beta   90.00
_cell.angle_gamma   90.00
#
_symmetry.space_group_name_H-M   'P 1'
#
loop_
_entity.id
_entity.type
_entity.pdbx_description
1 polymer ?
#
loop_
_entity_poly.entity_id
_entity_poly.type
_entity_poly.pdbx_seq_one_letter_code
_entity_poly.pdbx_strand_id
1 'polypeptide(L)'
;MEIFGSTFDDSVFLQSKDRVAVPLSHYNAKRCEPEWFCESSALCTDDPLEKQKVYKFRGDLALKQGNYQKALDVYSSCLELNSANNMTIRRDVLEGMARCCTELGQRDRALHLSDLLSKDASNTCHLISILLLKVRIYQHFGALAPRMSCLQQLCILLPFNPWHWFNLGQMCLELLDSNSTSGSCSSQSCEPAEKTQSDGDIQEQQEEAAELDGDRVWLKACTCFIRTRLLLRFLRQQQSSFVLQRTESTLQTTDEVLQRLNPKETTLQTLTEVVSEDLIPDKMREDSQDGESLSSVCLQSFKERWWNKILLTGVLDTDAHREVRPVR
;
A
#
# COMPACT_ATOMS: atom_id res chain seq x y z
N MET A 1 30.18 -1.93 -39.17
CA MET A 1 28.77 -1.53 -39.35
C MET A 1 27.96 -2.78 -39.04
N GLU A 2 27.69 -3.00 -37.76
CA GLU A 2 26.99 -4.20 -37.29
C GLU A 2 25.50 -3.90 -37.26
N ILE A 3 24.76 -4.65 -38.08
CA ILE A 3 23.32 -4.59 -38.17
C ILE A 3 22.79 -5.32 -36.94
N PHE A 4 22.28 -4.58 -35.96
CA PHE A 4 21.44 -5.10 -34.88
C PHE A 4 20.10 -5.55 -35.50
N GLY A 5 20.13 -6.70 -36.16
CA GLY A 5 18.94 -7.38 -36.65
C GLY A 5 18.44 -8.32 -35.56
N SER A 6 17.18 -8.14 -35.16
CA SER A 6 16.41 -9.14 -34.43
C SER A 6 16.27 -10.39 -35.29
N THR A 7 17.26 -11.28 -35.28
CA THR A 7 17.09 -12.63 -35.80
C THR A 7 16.14 -13.35 -34.86
N PHE A 8 14.86 -13.39 -35.23
CA PHE A 8 13.89 -14.27 -34.62
C PHE A 8 14.44 -15.69 -34.71
N ASP A 9 14.48 -16.40 -33.58
CA ASP A 9 14.93 -17.79 -33.57
C ASP A 9 13.87 -18.65 -34.25
N ASP A 10 14.06 -18.94 -35.54
CA ASP A 10 13.16 -19.78 -36.33
C ASP A 10 13.09 -21.24 -35.82
N SER A 11 13.88 -21.61 -34.79
CA SER A 11 13.83 -22.93 -34.16
C SER A 11 12.47 -23.27 -33.54
N VAL A 12 11.65 -22.25 -33.20
CA VAL A 12 10.27 -22.46 -32.69
C VAL A 12 9.29 -22.92 -33.76
N PHE A 13 9.61 -22.73 -35.04
CA PHE A 13 8.78 -23.16 -36.18
C PHE A 13 9.31 -24.42 -36.87
N LEU A 14 10.39 -25.02 -36.34
CA LEU A 14 10.87 -26.31 -36.80
C LEU A 14 9.84 -27.41 -36.50
N GLN A 15 9.83 -28.45 -37.34
CA GLN A 15 8.94 -29.60 -37.24
C GLN A 15 8.86 -30.12 -35.79
N SER A 16 7.63 -30.31 -35.32
CA SER A 16 7.37 -30.82 -33.96
C SER A 16 8.20 -32.07 -33.71
N LYS A 17 9.05 -32.05 -32.67
CA LYS A 17 9.72 -33.27 -32.19
C LYS A 17 8.64 -34.34 -31.99
N ASP A 18 8.88 -35.55 -32.51
CA ASP A 18 8.01 -36.70 -32.28
C ASP A 18 7.74 -36.81 -30.79
N ARG A 19 6.51 -36.51 -30.38
CA ARG A 19 6.10 -36.61 -28.99
C ARG A 19 6.10 -38.09 -28.67
N VAL A 20 7.13 -38.55 -27.97
CA VAL A 20 7.14 -39.88 -27.37
C VAL A 20 5.86 -39.98 -26.55
N ALA A 21 4.94 -40.84 -26.97
CA ALA A 21 3.72 -41.11 -26.25
C ALA A 21 4.09 -41.86 -24.97
N VAL A 22 4.50 -41.11 -23.95
CA VAL A 22 4.69 -41.66 -22.60
C VAL A 22 3.29 -41.93 -22.06
N PRO A 23 2.97 -43.18 -21.67
CA PRO A 23 1.71 -43.45 -21.01
C PRO A 23 1.68 -42.61 -19.73
N LEU A 24 0.72 -41.68 -19.66
CA LEU A 24 0.50 -40.88 -18.47
C LEU A 24 0.19 -41.85 -17.33
N SER A 25 0.93 -41.72 -16.22
CA SER A 25 0.56 -42.42 -15.00
C SER A 25 -0.87 -42.04 -14.61
N HIS A 26 -1.62 -42.98 -14.03
CA HIS A 26 -2.96 -42.71 -13.55
C HIS A 26 -2.90 -41.57 -12.52
N TYR A 27 -3.34 -40.38 -12.94
CA TYR A 27 -3.40 -39.21 -12.07
C TYR A 27 -4.70 -39.25 -11.27
N ASN A 28 -4.59 -39.56 -9.99
CA ASN A 28 -5.68 -39.36 -9.04
C ASN A 28 -5.64 -37.91 -8.57
N ALA A 29 -6.60 -37.11 -9.02
CA ALA A 29 -6.74 -35.75 -8.53
C ALA A 29 -6.93 -35.76 -7.00
N LYS A 30 -6.13 -34.98 -6.28
CA LYS A 30 -6.30 -34.78 -4.85
C LYS A 30 -7.68 -34.16 -4.61
N ARG A 31 -8.55 -34.84 -3.86
CA ARG A 31 -9.80 -34.26 -3.36
C ARG A 31 -9.46 -33.44 -2.12
N CYS A 32 -9.69 -32.13 -2.19
CA CYS A 32 -9.47 -31.21 -1.09
C CYS A 32 -10.82 -30.85 -0.48
N GLU A 33 -11.24 -31.61 0.53
CA GLU A 33 -12.43 -31.27 1.31
C GLU A 33 -12.23 -29.95 2.07
N PRO A 34 -13.32 -29.24 2.45
CA PRO A 34 -13.21 -28.05 3.29
C PRO A 34 -12.38 -28.33 4.54
N GLU A 35 -11.43 -27.45 4.84
CA GLU A 35 -10.54 -27.58 6.01
C GLU A 35 -9.73 -28.89 6.06
N TRP A 36 -9.48 -29.58 4.94
CA TRP A 36 -8.66 -30.81 4.87
C TRP A 36 -7.32 -30.68 5.62
N PHE A 37 -6.73 -29.48 5.63
CA PHE A 37 -5.47 -29.19 6.29
C PHE A 37 -5.57 -29.23 7.83
N CYS A 38 -6.77 -29.19 8.42
CA CYS A 38 -6.98 -29.32 9.86
C CYS A 38 -6.79 -30.76 10.36
N GLU A 39 -6.97 -31.76 9.50
CA GLU A 39 -6.83 -33.17 9.88
C GLU A 39 -5.38 -33.52 10.23
N SER A 40 -5.17 -34.39 11.21
CA SER A 40 -3.83 -34.88 11.57
C SER A 40 -3.17 -35.64 10.42
N SER A 41 -3.98 -36.33 9.59
CA SER A 41 -3.57 -37.03 8.37
C SER A 41 -2.88 -36.12 7.35
N ALA A 42 -3.18 -34.80 7.34
CA ALA A 42 -2.59 -33.85 6.40
C ALA A 42 -1.07 -33.68 6.57
N LEU A 43 -0.54 -34.01 7.76
CA LEU A 43 0.90 -34.02 8.03
C LEU A 43 1.55 -35.39 7.80
N CYS A 44 0.77 -36.43 7.50
CA CYS A 44 1.23 -37.79 7.20
C CYS A 44 1.76 -37.89 5.76
N THR A 45 2.79 -37.13 5.46
CA THR A 45 3.54 -37.14 4.21
C THR A 45 5.02 -37.00 4.56
N ASP A 46 5.93 -37.47 3.71
CA ASP A 46 7.37 -37.20 3.88
C ASP A 46 7.80 -35.92 3.16
N ASP A 47 6.92 -35.33 2.35
CA ASP A 47 7.20 -34.10 1.61
C ASP A 47 7.18 -32.88 2.54
N PRO A 48 8.33 -32.22 2.78
CA PRO A 48 8.40 -31.03 3.62
C PRO A 48 7.61 -29.85 3.04
N LEU A 49 7.45 -29.76 1.72
CA LEU A 49 6.71 -28.69 1.07
C LEU A 49 5.20 -28.82 1.31
N GLU A 50 4.67 -30.04 1.27
CA GLU A 50 3.26 -30.30 1.58
C GLU A 50 2.97 -30.04 3.07
N LYS A 51 3.88 -30.43 3.97
CA LYS A 51 3.79 -30.05 5.39
C LYS A 51 3.78 -28.53 5.57
N GLN A 52 4.66 -27.82 4.88
CA GLN A 52 4.75 -26.37 4.96
C GLN A 52 3.43 -25.71 4.52
N LYS A 53 2.82 -26.16 3.43
CA LYS A 53 1.50 -25.68 2.99
C LYS A 53 0.41 -25.90 4.04
N VAL A 54 0.40 -27.08 4.69
CA VAL A 54 -0.56 -27.39 5.76
C VAL A 54 -0.42 -26.42 6.93
N TYR A 55 0.81 -26.18 7.41
CA TYR A 55 1.05 -25.19 8.47
C TYR A 55 0.64 -23.78 8.03
N LYS A 56 0.97 -23.37 6.81
CA LYS A 56 0.53 -22.07 6.26
C LYS A 56 -0.99 -21.92 6.31
N PHE A 57 -1.75 -22.91 5.82
CA PHE A 57 -3.22 -22.84 5.84
C PHE A 57 -3.81 -22.86 7.25
N ARG A 58 -3.23 -23.64 8.18
CA ARG A 58 -3.63 -23.62 9.59
C ARG A 58 -3.39 -22.24 10.23
N GLY A 59 -2.26 -21.60 9.90
CA GLY A 59 -1.92 -20.26 10.36
C GLY A 59 -2.91 -19.22 9.85
N ASP A 60 -3.23 -19.27 8.55
CA ASP A 60 -4.21 -18.38 7.92
C ASP A 60 -5.61 -18.55 8.52
N LEU A 61 -6.03 -19.79 8.80
CA LEU A 61 -7.30 -20.07 9.46
C LEU A 61 -7.32 -19.50 10.88
N ALA A 62 -6.25 -19.70 11.66
CA ALA A 62 -6.14 -19.16 13.00
C ALA A 62 -6.14 -17.62 13.01
N LEU A 63 -5.44 -16.98 12.07
CA LEU A 63 -5.48 -15.53 11.84
C LEU A 63 -6.91 -15.06 11.55
N LYS A 64 -7.61 -15.73 10.62
CA LYS A 64 -9.01 -15.40 10.27
C LYS A 64 -9.96 -15.54 11.45
N GLN A 65 -9.71 -16.48 12.36
CA GLN A 65 -10.48 -16.69 13.59
C GLN A 65 -10.13 -15.71 14.72
N GLY A 66 -9.14 -14.83 14.54
CA GLY A 66 -8.66 -13.91 15.59
C GLY A 66 -7.76 -14.57 16.63
N ASN A 67 -7.35 -15.83 16.42
CA ASN A 67 -6.47 -16.56 17.33
C ASN A 67 -4.99 -16.24 17.03
N TYR A 68 -4.59 -14.97 17.23
CA TYR A 68 -3.31 -14.43 16.74
C TYR A 68 -2.08 -15.12 17.34
N GLN A 69 -2.09 -15.47 18.62
CA GLN A 69 -0.96 -16.17 19.24
C GLN A 69 -0.78 -17.56 18.64
N LYS A 70 -1.89 -18.32 18.51
CA LYS A 70 -1.88 -19.64 17.85
C LYS A 70 -1.40 -19.53 16.40
N ALA A 71 -1.84 -18.50 15.68
CA ALA A 71 -1.40 -18.26 14.32
C ALA A 71 0.12 -18.04 14.25
N LEU A 72 0.70 -17.25 15.16
CA LEU A 72 2.15 -17.06 15.26
C LEU A 72 2.91 -18.34 15.55
N ASP A 73 2.43 -19.17 16.48
CA ASP A 73 3.08 -20.43 16.82
C ASP A 73 3.10 -21.36 15.59
N VAL A 74 1.96 -21.46 14.90
CA VAL A 74 1.81 -22.26 13.67
C VAL A 74 2.66 -21.73 12.51
N TYR A 75 2.71 -20.41 12.31
CA TYR A 75 3.57 -19.79 11.31
C TYR A 75 5.05 -19.99 11.63
N SER A 76 5.44 -19.99 12.92
CA SER A 76 6.81 -20.27 13.33
C SER A 76 7.20 -21.71 12.97
N SER A 77 6.32 -22.69 13.25
CA SER A 77 6.52 -24.08 12.79
C SER A 77 6.60 -24.18 11.26
N CYS A 78 5.86 -23.35 10.52
CA CYS A 78 5.95 -23.29 9.06
C CYS A 78 7.34 -22.83 8.56
N LEU A 79 7.96 -21.88 9.25
CA LEU A 79 9.30 -21.36 8.91
C LEU A 79 10.42 -22.31 9.32
N GLU A 80 10.26 -23.08 10.39
CA GLU A 80 11.21 -24.12 10.83
C GLU A 80 11.34 -25.26 9.82
N LEU A 81 10.28 -25.53 9.05
CA LEU A 81 10.31 -26.43 7.90
C LEU A 81 11.11 -25.75 6.78
N ASN A 82 12.44 -25.86 6.91
CA ASN A 82 13.46 -25.14 6.17
C ASN A 82 13.57 -25.59 4.69
N SER A 83 12.47 -25.50 3.94
CA SER A 83 12.51 -25.57 2.47
C SER A 83 12.96 -24.20 1.96
N ALA A 84 14.27 -23.94 2.07
CA ALA A 84 14.91 -22.64 1.86
C ALA A 84 14.60 -21.94 0.51
N ASN A 85 13.93 -22.61 -0.43
CA ASN A 85 13.65 -22.10 -1.77
C ASN A 85 12.22 -21.59 -1.99
N ASN A 86 11.29 -21.73 -1.03
CA ASN A 86 9.92 -21.24 -1.23
C ASN A 86 9.73 -19.80 -0.74
N MET A 87 10.28 -18.85 -1.50
CA MET A 87 10.17 -17.43 -1.20
C MET A 87 8.72 -16.95 -1.15
N THR A 88 7.82 -17.53 -1.93
CA THR A 88 6.40 -17.18 -1.93
C THR A 88 5.74 -17.51 -0.60
N ILE A 89 5.86 -18.76 -0.13
CA ILE A 89 5.29 -19.16 1.17
C ILE A 89 5.95 -18.39 2.31
N ARG A 90 7.28 -18.22 2.26
CA ARG A 90 7.99 -17.45 3.29
C ARG A 90 7.44 -16.03 3.41
N ARG A 91 7.21 -15.34 2.29
CA ARG A 91 6.65 -13.97 2.29
C ARG A 91 5.23 -13.95 2.86
N ASP A 92 4.35 -14.84 2.41
CA ASP A 92 2.98 -14.96 2.92
C ASP A 92 2.96 -15.17 4.44
N VAL A 93 3.82 -16.07 4.93
CA VAL A 93 3.93 -16.39 6.36
C VAL A 93 4.45 -15.20 7.15
N LEU A 94 5.51 -14.52 6.69
CA LEU A 94 6.03 -13.33 7.36
C LEU A 94 5.02 -12.18 7.39
N GLU A 95 4.25 -11.98 6.32
CA GLU A 95 3.16 -11.01 6.29
C GLU A 95 2.05 -11.39 7.28
N GLY A 96 1.63 -12.67 7.31
CA GLY A 96 0.68 -13.20 8.27
C GLY A 96 1.14 -12.99 9.72
N MET A 97 2.42 -13.25 10.00
CA MET A 97 3.02 -13.00 11.32
C MET A 97 3.03 -11.51 11.68
N ALA A 98 3.37 -10.61 10.74
CA ALA A 98 3.36 -9.17 10.99
C ALA A 98 1.95 -8.66 11.30
N ARG A 99 0.94 -9.16 10.59
CA ARG A 99 -0.48 -8.90 10.89
C ARG A 99 -0.86 -9.39 12.29
N CYS A 100 -0.48 -10.63 12.68
CA CYS A 100 -0.72 -11.13 14.04
C CYS A 100 -0.04 -10.27 15.11
N CYS A 101 1.21 -9.87 14.89
CA CYS A 101 1.95 -9.01 15.82
C CYS A 101 1.28 -7.65 15.98
N THR A 102 0.70 -7.11 14.91
CA THR A 102 -0.06 -5.85 14.94
C THR A 102 -1.25 -5.98 15.89
N GLU A 103 -2.10 -7.00 15.69
CA GLU A 103 -3.31 -7.22 16.50
C GLU A 103 -2.99 -7.58 17.96
N LEU A 104 -1.81 -8.15 18.23
CA LEU A 104 -1.31 -8.41 19.59
C LEU A 104 -0.64 -7.21 20.25
N GLY A 105 -0.59 -6.04 19.59
CA GLY A 105 0.06 -4.84 20.11
C GLY A 105 1.60 -4.88 20.09
N GLN A 106 2.22 -5.84 19.39
CA GLN A 106 3.66 -6.04 19.31
C GLN A 106 4.26 -5.19 18.16
N ARG A 107 4.32 -3.87 18.34
CA ARG A 107 4.75 -2.89 17.31
C ARG A 107 6.13 -3.22 16.71
N ASP A 108 7.15 -3.35 17.54
CA ASP A 108 8.54 -3.50 17.06
C ASP A 108 8.73 -4.81 16.28
N ARG A 109 8.07 -5.88 16.73
CA ARG A 109 8.11 -7.18 16.05
C ARG A 109 7.40 -7.12 14.69
N ALA A 110 6.25 -6.42 14.61
CA ALA A 110 5.54 -6.23 13.35
C ALA A 110 6.38 -5.45 12.32
N LEU A 111 7.05 -4.37 12.76
CA LEU A 111 7.92 -3.57 11.91
C LEU A 111 9.16 -4.35 11.45
N HIS A 112 9.81 -5.07 12.37
CA HIS A 112 10.95 -5.95 12.04
C HIS A 112 10.60 -6.99 10.96
N LEU A 113 9.42 -7.61 11.05
CA LEU A 113 8.95 -8.56 10.03
C LEU A 113 8.71 -7.87 8.69
N SER A 114 8.18 -6.64 8.68
CA SER A 114 8.02 -5.86 7.43
C SER A 114 9.35 -5.46 6.81
N ASP A 115 10.38 -5.16 7.61
CA ASP A 115 11.71 -4.83 7.09
C ASP A 115 12.44 -6.06 6.55
N LEU A 116 12.19 -7.23 7.15
CA LEU A 116 12.64 -8.49 6.58
C LEU A 116 12.01 -8.74 5.20
N LEU A 117 10.70 -8.48 5.05
CA LEU A 117 10.02 -8.56 3.75
C LEU A 117 10.58 -7.55 2.75
N SER A 118 10.96 -6.34 3.18
CA SER A 118 11.57 -5.32 2.33
C SER A 118 12.90 -5.77 1.73
N LYS A 119 13.73 -6.48 2.50
CA LYS A 119 15.01 -7.02 2.00
C LYS A 119 14.83 -8.07 0.91
N ASP A 120 13.73 -8.81 0.97
CA ASP A 120 13.37 -9.88 0.02
C ASP A 120 12.48 -9.36 -1.13
N ALA A 121 12.26 -8.04 -1.26
CA ALA A 121 11.47 -7.44 -2.32
C ALA A 121 12.25 -7.38 -3.64
N SER A 122 11.59 -7.81 -4.72
CA SER A 122 12.20 -7.93 -6.06
C SER A 122 11.44 -7.22 -7.18
N ASN A 123 10.20 -6.81 -6.94
CA ASN A 123 9.35 -6.13 -7.91
C ASN A 123 8.44 -5.10 -7.23
N THR A 124 7.74 -4.29 -8.02
CA THR A 124 6.81 -3.26 -7.52
C THR A 124 5.66 -3.85 -6.71
N CYS A 125 5.10 -4.99 -7.11
CA CYS A 125 4.02 -5.67 -6.37
C CYS A 125 4.44 -6.03 -4.94
N HIS A 126 5.67 -6.53 -4.79
CA HIS A 126 6.27 -6.84 -3.51
C HIS A 126 6.33 -5.60 -2.61
N LEU A 127 6.77 -4.47 -3.16
CA LEU A 127 6.86 -3.20 -2.43
C LEU A 127 5.47 -2.66 -2.05
N ILE A 128 4.50 -2.71 -2.97
CA ILE A 128 3.12 -2.28 -2.73
C ILE A 128 2.50 -3.05 -1.56
N SER A 129 2.62 -4.39 -1.54
CA SER A 129 2.09 -5.21 -0.44
C SER A 129 2.73 -4.85 0.91
N ILE A 130 4.04 -4.60 0.92
CA ILE A 130 4.75 -4.21 2.14
C ILE A 130 4.33 -2.82 2.62
N LEU A 131 4.15 -1.86 1.71
CA LEU A 131 3.67 -0.52 2.05
C LEU A 131 2.24 -0.57 2.61
N LEU A 132 1.35 -1.37 2.02
CA LEU A 132 -0.01 -1.57 2.55
C LEU A 132 0.01 -2.21 3.95
N LEU A 133 0.91 -3.17 4.18
CA LEU A 133 1.13 -3.75 5.51
C LEU A 133 1.62 -2.68 6.50
N LYS A 134 2.62 -1.87 6.13
CA LYS A 134 3.14 -0.77 6.97
C LYS A 134 2.07 0.28 7.27
N VAL A 135 1.23 0.65 6.30
CA VAL A 135 0.07 1.54 6.52
C VAL A 135 -0.84 0.98 7.61
N ARG A 136 -1.19 -0.31 7.55
CA ARG A 136 -2.02 -0.96 8.58
C ARG A 136 -1.35 -0.98 9.95
N ILE A 137 -0.05 -1.32 10.01
CA ILE A 137 0.72 -1.32 11.26
C ILE A 137 0.70 0.09 11.87
N TYR A 138 1.08 1.10 11.10
CA TYR A 138 1.15 2.47 11.59
C TYR A 138 -0.21 3.04 11.97
N GLN A 139 -1.27 2.71 11.22
CA GLN A 139 -2.63 3.06 11.59
C GLN A 139 -3.04 2.46 12.94
N HIS A 140 -2.77 1.17 13.16
CA HIS A 140 -3.10 0.49 14.41
C HIS A 140 -2.39 1.11 15.63
N PHE A 141 -1.15 1.57 15.45
CA PHE A 141 -0.36 2.18 16.53
C PHE A 141 -0.39 3.72 16.55
N GLY A 142 -1.25 4.36 15.75
CA GLY A 142 -1.35 5.82 15.69
C GLY A 142 -0.08 6.55 15.21
N ALA A 143 0.81 5.88 14.48
CA ALA A 143 2.04 6.47 13.96
C ALA A 143 1.77 7.25 12.67
N LEU A 144 1.44 8.53 12.81
CA LEU A 144 0.91 9.36 11.73
C LEU A 144 1.91 9.58 10.59
N ALA A 145 3.07 10.20 10.81
CA ALA A 145 3.93 10.55 9.68
C ALA A 145 4.48 9.33 8.90
N PRO A 146 4.90 8.22 9.55
CA PRO A 146 5.27 7.01 8.83
C PRO A 146 4.12 6.42 7.99
N ARG A 147 2.87 6.53 8.46
CA ARG A 147 1.68 6.16 7.68
C ARG A 147 1.52 7.07 6.46
N MET A 148 1.68 8.38 6.62
CA MET A 148 1.60 9.35 5.51
C MET A 148 2.65 9.06 4.44
N SER A 149 3.89 8.83 4.86
CA SER A 149 5.00 8.51 3.96
C SER A 149 4.72 7.23 3.16
N CYS A 150 4.18 6.18 3.79
CA CYS A 150 3.82 4.95 3.08
C CYS A 150 2.71 5.19 2.04
N LEU A 151 1.69 5.99 2.37
CA LEU A 151 0.61 6.34 1.45
C LEU A 151 1.09 7.22 0.27
N GLN A 152 2.00 8.15 0.52
CA GLN A 152 2.66 8.95 -0.52
C GLN A 152 3.48 8.06 -1.47
N GLN A 153 4.23 7.09 -0.93
CA GLN A 153 4.97 6.10 -1.75
C GLN A 153 4.04 5.23 -2.59
N LEU A 154 2.88 4.82 -2.06
CA LEU A 154 1.86 4.11 -2.83
C LEU A 154 1.31 4.95 -3.98
N CYS A 155 1.11 6.26 -3.77
CA CYS A 155 0.72 7.18 -4.83
C CYS A 155 1.80 7.29 -5.92
N ILE A 156 3.08 7.26 -5.56
CA ILE A 156 4.19 7.30 -6.52
C ILE A 156 4.28 6.01 -7.34
N LEU A 157 4.14 4.85 -6.69
CA LEU A 157 4.22 3.54 -7.34
C LEU A 157 3.04 3.26 -8.26
N LEU A 158 1.85 3.76 -7.92
CA LEU A 158 0.63 3.56 -8.69
C LEU A 158 -0.11 4.90 -8.88
N PRO A 159 0.44 5.82 -9.69
CA PRO A 159 -0.02 7.20 -9.83
C PRO A 159 -1.45 7.33 -10.37
N PHE A 160 -1.93 6.30 -11.05
CA PHE A 160 -3.26 6.23 -11.65
C PHE A 160 -4.27 5.40 -10.85
N ASN A 161 -3.86 4.87 -9.68
CA ASN A 161 -4.79 4.16 -8.81
C ASN A 161 -5.55 5.16 -7.91
N PRO A 162 -6.86 5.35 -8.11
CA PRO A 162 -7.64 6.35 -7.36
C PRO A 162 -7.71 6.07 -5.85
N TRP A 163 -7.56 4.81 -5.44
CA TRP A 163 -7.75 4.40 -4.05
C TRP A 163 -6.57 4.79 -3.15
N HIS A 164 -5.34 4.82 -3.68
CA HIS A 164 -4.18 5.28 -2.89
C HIS A 164 -4.30 6.77 -2.57
N TRP A 165 -4.70 7.57 -3.57
CA TRP A 165 -5.01 8.99 -3.38
C TRP A 165 -6.15 9.19 -2.40
N PHE A 166 -7.21 8.40 -2.51
CA PHE A 166 -8.36 8.48 -1.60
C PHE A 166 -7.95 8.19 -0.16
N ASN A 167 -7.17 7.12 0.07
CA ASN A 167 -6.68 6.74 1.39
C ASN A 167 -5.73 7.80 1.99
N LEU A 168 -4.87 8.43 1.18
CA LEU A 168 -4.04 9.56 1.63
C LEU A 168 -4.89 10.77 2.02
N GLY A 169 -5.92 11.09 1.22
CA GLY A 169 -6.89 12.14 1.52
C GLY A 169 -7.68 11.87 2.80
N GLN A 170 -8.16 10.64 3.00
CA GLN A 170 -8.86 10.23 4.22
C GLN A 170 -7.96 10.35 5.46
N MET A 171 -6.70 9.93 5.37
CA MET A 171 -5.76 10.12 6.46
C MET A 171 -5.56 11.61 6.79
N CYS A 172 -5.41 12.47 5.78
CA CYS A 172 -5.29 13.92 6.02
C CYS A 172 -6.56 14.47 6.69
N LEU A 173 -7.73 13.96 6.32
CA LEU A 173 -9.00 14.35 6.91
C LEU A 173 -9.12 13.93 8.38
N GLU A 174 -8.72 12.70 8.72
CA GLU A 174 -8.64 12.20 10.11
C GLU A 174 -7.75 13.10 10.98
N LEU A 175 -6.64 13.60 10.42
CA LEU A 175 -5.73 14.52 11.11
C LEU A 175 -6.36 15.90 11.37
N LEU A 176 -7.06 16.47 10.38
CA LEU A 176 -7.74 17.76 10.53
C LEU A 176 -8.85 17.69 11.60
N ASP A 177 -9.60 16.59 11.61
CA ASP A 177 -10.67 16.36 12.59
C ASP A 177 -10.09 16.17 14.01
N SER A 178 -8.93 15.49 14.13
CA SER A 178 -8.21 15.31 15.41
C SER A 178 -7.64 16.64 15.95
N ASN A 179 -7.10 17.49 15.08
CA ASN A 179 -6.59 18.81 15.49
C ASN A 179 -7.73 19.74 15.93
N SER A 180 -8.88 19.66 15.27
CA SER A 180 -10.08 20.44 15.61
C SER A 180 -10.66 20.07 16.98
N THR A 181 -10.52 18.80 17.38
CA THR A 181 -11.01 18.30 18.69
C THR A 181 -10.00 18.54 19.82
N SER A 182 -8.71 18.52 19.53
CA SER A 182 -7.64 18.79 20.51
C SER A 182 -7.54 20.28 20.91
N GLY A 183 -8.09 21.20 20.11
CA GLY A 183 -8.15 22.64 20.40
C GLY A 183 -9.00 23.04 21.63
N SER A 184 -9.67 22.10 22.30
CA SER A 184 -10.54 22.36 23.47
C SER A 184 -9.95 21.93 24.82
N CYS A 185 -8.76 21.34 24.89
CA CYS A 185 -8.12 20.98 26.16
C CYS A 185 -6.68 21.50 26.22
N SER A 186 -6.45 22.53 27.04
CA SER A 186 -5.13 23.12 27.24
C SER A 186 -4.19 22.19 28.01
N SER A 187 -2.92 22.16 27.56
CA SER A 187 -1.71 22.20 28.40
C SER A 187 -1.50 21.09 29.42
N GLN A 188 -0.85 19.99 29.00
CA GLN A 188 0.14 19.33 29.83
C GLN A 188 1.41 19.07 29.01
N SER A 189 2.39 19.94 29.21
CA SER A 189 3.77 19.75 28.78
C SER A 189 4.37 18.60 29.58
N CYS A 190 4.66 17.48 28.92
CA CYS A 190 5.60 16.49 29.43
C CYS A 190 7.02 16.95 29.08
N GLU A 191 7.88 17.06 30.09
CA GLU A 191 9.29 17.40 29.90
C GLU A 191 10.00 16.33 29.05
N PRO A 192 10.89 16.72 28.10
CA PRO A 192 11.68 15.77 27.38
C PRO A 192 12.85 15.30 28.26
N ALA A 193 12.89 14.00 28.54
CA ALA A 193 14.06 13.34 29.09
C ALA A 193 15.25 13.50 28.13
N GLU A 194 16.36 13.99 28.66
CA GLU A 194 17.62 14.21 27.96
C GLU A 194 18.10 12.93 27.28
N LYS A 195 17.92 12.86 25.95
CA LYS A 195 18.69 11.99 25.07
C LYS A 195 19.48 12.90 24.14
N THR A 196 20.79 12.68 24.08
CA THR A 196 21.71 13.36 23.17
C THR A 196 21.27 13.10 21.72
N GLN A 197 20.47 14.01 21.15
CA GLN A 197 20.00 13.95 19.77
C GLN A 197 21.12 14.45 18.85
N SER A 198 21.33 13.75 17.73
CA SER A 198 22.25 14.21 16.68
C SER A 198 21.57 15.31 15.85
N ASP A 199 22.36 16.18 15.19
CA ASP A 199 21.82 17.22 14.29
C ASP A 199 20.90 16.63 13.19
N GLY A 200 21.12 15.36 12.80
CA GLY A 200 20.25 14.65 11.85
C GLY A 200 18.86 14.33 12.41
N ASP A 201 18.78 13.94 13.69
CA ASP A 201 17.49 13.60 14.34
C ASP A 201 16.60 14.84 14.53
N ILE A 202 17.22 16.01 14.72
CA ILE A 202 16.51 17.29 14.87
C ILE A 202 15.93 17.74 13.52
N GLN A 203 16.69 17.57 12.43
CA GLN A 203 16.24 17.90 11.07
C GLN A 203 15.06 17.01 10.63
N GLU A 204 15.12 15.70 10.89
CA GLU A 204 14.04 14.77 10.57
C GLU A 204 12.76 15.08 11.37
N GLN A 205 12.88 15.40 12.66
CA GLN A 205 11.74 15.78 13.51
C GLN A 205 11.09 17.09 13.06
N GLN A 206 11.88 18.07 12.60
CA GLN A 206 11.36 19.33 12.07
C GLN A 206 10.65 19.14 10.73
N GLU A 207 11.16 18.28 9.84
CA GLU A 207 10.49 17.97 8.57
C GLU A 207 9.21 17.16 8.79
N GLU A 208 9.21 16.22 9.75
CA GLU A 208 8.02 15.46 10.15
C GLU A 208 6.93 16.37 10.73
N ALA A 209 7.28 17.31 11.60
CA ALA A 209 6.35 18.31 12.13
C ALA A 209 5.78 19.23 11.04
N ALA A 210 6.62 19.65 10.08
CA ALA A 210 6.18 20.47 8.96
C ALA A 210 5.30 19.70 7.95
N GLU A 211 5.38 18.37 7.88
CA GLU A 211 4.50 17.55 7.06
C GLU A 211 3.08 17.42 7.65
N LEU A 212 2.96 17.56 8.98
CA LEU A 212 1.73 17.44 9.76
C LEU A 212 1.08 18.80 10.12
N ASP A 213 1.64 19.90 9.63
CA ASP A 213 1.06 21.24 9.74
C ASP A 213 -0.36 21.30 9.15
N GLY A 214 -1.29 21.96 9.85
CA GLY A 214 -2.72 21.92 9.53
C GLY A 214 -3.05 22.42 8.13
N ASP A 215 -2.43 23.51 7.70
CA ASP A 215 -2.67 24.12 6.39
C ASP A 215 -2.11 23.23 5.27
N ARG A 216 -0.91 22.66 5.49
CA ARG A 216 -0.32 21.68 4.58
C ARG A 216 -1.14 20.40 4.50
N VAL A 217 -1.67 19.90 5.62
CA VAL A 217 -2.53 18.71 5.66
C VAL A 217 -3.86 18.99 4.93
N TRP A 218 -4.45 20.17 5.12
CA TRP A 218 -5.64 20.60 4.37
C TRP A 218 -5.37 20.64 2.86
N LEU A 219 -4.24 21.23 2.45
CA LEU A 219 -3.87 21.29 1.04
C LEU A 219 -3.65 19.89 0.46
N LYS A 220 -2.95 19.01 1.17
CA LYS A 220 -2.80 17.59 0.78
C LYS A 220 -4.16 16.91 0.63
N ALA A 221 -5.09 17.12 1.57
CA ALA A 221 -6.43 16.56 1.50
C ALA A 221 -7.15 17.02 0.22
N CYS A 222 -7.19 18.32 -0.04
CA CYS A 222 -7.77 18.89 -1.27
C CYS A 222 -7.15 18.28 -2.53
N THR A 223 -5.82 18.28 -2.63
CA THR A 223 -5.07 17.66 -3.74
C THR A 223 -5.48 16.20 -3.95
N CYS A 224 -5.49 15.40 -2.87
CA CYS A 224 -5.80 13.97 -2.94
C CYS A 224 -7.23 13.72 -3.41
N PHE A 225 -8.22 14.41 -2.86
CA PHE A 225 -9.61 14.23 -3.25
C PHE A 225 -9.90 14.72 -4.67
N ILE A 226 -9.28 15.83 -5.11
CA ILE A 226 -9.36 16.28 -6.51
C ILE A 226 -8.78 15.19 -7.43
N ARG A 227 -7.60 14.67 -7.12
CA ARG A 227 -6.94 13.62 -7.89
C ARG A 227 -7.75 12.33 -7.94
N THR A 228 -8.29 11.87 -6.82
CA THR A 228 -9.21 10.73 -6.76
C THR A 228 -10.43 10.95 -7.68
N ARG A 229 -11.06 12.12 -7.61
CA ARG A 229 -12.23 12.45 -8.44
C ARG A 229 -11.91 12.39 -9.92
N LEU A 230 -10.78 12.96 -10.34
CA LEU A 230 -10.34 12.94 -11.75
C LEU A 230 -10.11 11.50 -12.24
N LEU A 231 -9.37 10.70 -11.47
CA LEU A 231 -9.08 9.30 -11.80
C LEU A 231 -10.34 8.43 -11.87
N LEU A 232 -11.24 8.54 -10.90
CA LEU A 232 -12.50 7.78 -10.91
C LEU A 232 -13.40 8.17 -12.08
N ARG A 233 -13.49 9.46 -12.42
CA ARG A 233 -14.25 9.91 -13.60
C ARG A 233 -13.65 9.39 -14.90
N PHE A 234 -12.33 9.37 -15.01
CA PHE A 234 -11.63 8.84 -16.17
C PHE A 234 -11.88 7.33 -16.34
N LEU A 235 -11.67 6.55 -15.27
CA LEU A 235 -11.82 5.09 -15.29
C LEU A 235 -13.28 4.63 -15.42
N ARG A 236 -14.26 5.47 -15.10
CA ARG A 236 -15.70 5.14 -15.16
C ARG A 236 -16.12 4.53 -16.49
N GLN A 237 -15.57 5.01 -17.62
CA GLN A 237 -15.94 4.53 -18.95
C GLN A 237 -15.50 3.07 -19.23
N GLN A 238 -14.58 2.53 -18.43
CA GLN A 238 -13.97 1.22 -18.65
C GLN A 238 -14.44 0.15 -17.64
N GLN A 239 -15.37 0.47 -16.73
CA GLN A 239 -15.71 -0.36 -15.58
C GLN A 239 -16.99 -1.19 -15.77
N SER A 240 -17.01 -2.39 -15.16
CA SER A 240 -18.20 -3.24 -15.05
C SER A 240 -19.19 -2.74 -13.99
N SER A 241 -20.45 -3.18 -14.06
CA SER A 241 -21.56 -2.64 -13.24
C SER A 241 -21.32 -2.67 -11.72
N PHE A 242 -20.68 -3.70 -11.17
CA PHE A 242 -20.36 -3.76 -9.74
C PHE A 242 -19.28 -2.74 -9.34
N VAL A 243 -18.28 -2.56 -10.20
CA VAL A 243 -17.21 -1.58 -9.97
C VAL A 243 -17.78 -0.15 -10.07
N LEU A 244 -18.77 0.07 -10.94
CA LEU A 244 -19.45 1.36 -11.09
C LEU A 244 -20.14 1.82 -9.80
N GLN A 245 -20.85 0.94 -9.07
CA GLN A 245 -21.52 1.35 -7.82
C GLN A 245 -20.52 1.85 -6.77
N ARG A 246 -19.41 1.14 -6.59
CA ARG A 246 -18.35 1.55 -5.64
C ARG A 246 -17.70 2.87 -6.08
N THR A 247 -17.42 3.02 -7.37
CA THR A 247 -16.89 4.27 -7.95
C THR A 247 -17.85 5.44 -7.72
N GLU A 248 -19.15 5.26 -7.96
CA GLU A 248 -20.16 6.31 -7.76
C GLU A 248 -20.29 6.73 -6.29
N SER A 249 -20.36 5.76 -5.37
CA SER A 249 -20.38 6.04 -3.93
C SER A 249 -19.12 6.79 -3.47
N THR A 250 -17.96 6.42 -4.01
CA THR A 250 -16.69 7.10 -3.67
C THR A 250 -16.62 8.50 -4.27
N LEU A 251 -17.13 8.71 -5.49
CA LEU A 251 -17.24 10.04 -6.11
C LEU A 251 -18.14 10.96 -5.30
N GLN A 252 -19.30 10.45 -4.86
CA GLN A 252 -20.20 11.22 -3.98
C GLN A 252 -19.49 11.60 -2.67
N THR A 253 -18.86 10.63 -2.00
CA THR A 253 -18.08 10.88 -0.78
C THR A 253 -16.99 11.93 -1.01
N THR A 254 -16.31 11.86 -2.15
CA THR A 254 -15.26 12.81 -2.52
C THR A 254 -15.81 14.22 -2.72
N ASP A 255 -16.96 14.36 -3.38
CA ASP A 255 -17.60 15.66 -3.57
C ASP A 255 -18.13 16.24 -2.24
N GLU A 256 -18.69 15.42 -1.35
CA GLU A 256 -19.09 15.83 0.01
C GLU A 256 -17.88 16.31 0.85
N VAL A 257 -16.75 15.60 0.78
CA VAL A 257 -15.54 15.99 1.50
C VAL A 257 -14.95 17.29 0.92
N LEU A 258 -14.92 17.46 -0.40
CA LEU A 258 -14.46 18.72 -1.00
C LEU A 258 -15.37 19.89 -0.64
N GLN A 259 -16.69 19.69 -0.54
CA GLN A 259 -17.60 20.70 -0.01
C GLN A 259 -17.30 21.03 1.45
N ARG A 260 -16.95 20.03 2.28
CA ARG A 260 -16.57 20.23 3.68
C ARG A 260 -15.25 20.98 3.84
N LEU A 261 -14.24 20.63 3.04
CA LEU A 261 -12.95 21.34 2.99
C LEU A 261 -13.09 22.76 2.43
N ASN A 262 -14.11 22.96 1.58
CA ASN A 262 -14.58 24.22 1.02
C ASN A 262 -13.47 25.05 0.31
N PRO A 263 -12.53 24.49 -0.47
CA PRO A 263 -11.50 25.29 -1.15
C PRO A 263 -12.14 26.35 -2.05
N LYS A 264 -11.49 27.53 -2.18
CA LYS A 264 -11.95 28.55 -3.15
C LYS A 264 -11.99 27.96 -4.55
N GLU A 265 -12.86 28.49 -5.41
CA GLU A 265 -12.95 28.03 -6.80
C GLU A 265 -11.62 28.17 -7.54
N THR A 266 -10.87 29.26 -7.28
CA THR A 266 -9.51 29.46 -7.81
C THR A 266 -8.55 28.38 -7.33
N THR A 267 -8.61 28.01 -6.04
CA THR A 267 -7.82 26.93 -5.46
C THR A 267 -8.16 25.60 -6.14
N LEU A 268 -9.44 25.29 -6.28
CA LEU A 268 -9.93 24.07 -6.92
C LEU A 268 -9.42 23.98 -8.37
N GLN A 269 -9.51 25.09 -9.12
CA GLN A 269 -9.07 25.17 -10.51
C GLN A 269 -7.55 24.96 -10.62
N THR A 270 -6.76 25.70 -9.85
CA THR A 270 -5.28 25.60 -9.87
C THR A 270 -4.80 24.21 -9.47
N LEU A 271 -5.37 23.62 -8.41
CA LEU A 271 -5.01 22.27 -8.00
C LEU A 271 -5.40 21.24 -9.04
N THR A 272 -6.58 21.38 -9.66
CA THR A 272 -7.03 20.51 -10.74
C THR A 272 -6.07 20.54 -11.93
N GLU A 273 -5.60 21.73 -12.33
CA GLU A 273 -4.61 21.87 -13.41
C GLU A 273 -3.31 21.14 -13.07
N VAL A 274 -2.74 21.39 -11.88
CA VAL A 274 -1.48 20.78 -11.46
C VAL A 274 -1.58 19.26 -11.35
N VAL A 275 -2.63 18.75 -10.71
CA VAL A 275 -2.80 17.30 -10.48
C VAL A 275 -3.42 16.56 -11.66
N SER A 276 -3.62 17.20 -12.82
CA SER A 276 -4.11 16.55 -14.04
C SER A 276 -3.10 16.52 -15.17
N GLU A 277 -1.96 17.21 -15.04
CA GLU A 277 -0.91 17.31 -16.07
C GLU A 277 -0.41 15.95 -16.57
N ASP A 278 -0.33 14.95 -15.70
CA ASP A 278 0.10 13.59 -16.02
C ASP A 278 -1.04 12.64 -16.42
N LEU A 279 -2.31 13.08 -16.40
CA LEU A 279 -3.48 12.28 -16.79
C LEU A 279 -3.69 12.24 -18.30
N ILE A 280 -2.69 11.71 -19.01
CA ILE A 280 -2.74 11.53 -20.46
C ILE A 280 -3.30 10.14 -20.77
N PRO A 281 -4.43 10.02 -21.50
CA PRO A 281 -5.12 8.74 -21.70
C PRO A 281 -4.24 7.61 -22.25
N ASP A 282 -3.32 7.95 -23.16
CA ASP A 282 -2.42 6.98 -23.79
C ASP A 282 -1.41 6.42 -22.79
N LYS A 283 -0.79 7.29 -21.98
CA LYS A 283 0.16 6.89 -20.92
C LYS A 283 -0.51 6.03 -19.85
N MET A 284 -1.73 6.40 -19.46
CA MET A 284 -2.50 5.65 -18.45
C MET A 284 -2.88 4.23 -18.87
N ARG A 285 -2.96 3.96 -20.18
CA ARG A 285 -3.25 2.61 -20.71
C ARG A 285 -1.99 1.74 -20.84
N GLU A 286 -0.84 2.36 -21.09
CA GLU A 286 0.45 1.68 -21.23
C GLU A 286 1.11 1.38 -19.87
N ASP A 287 0.90 2.25 -18.87
CA ASP A 287 1.43 2.12 -17.50
C ASP A 287 0.68 1.11 -16.61
N SER A 288 0.21 -0.01 -17.16
CA SER A 288 -0.19 -1.18 -16.36
C SER A 288 1.06 -1.84 -15.73
N GLN A 289 1.67 -1.14 -14.77
CA GLN A 289 2.96 -1.39 -14.11
C GLN A 289 2.90 -2.51 -13.06
N ASP A 290 2.16 -3.59 -13.33
CA ASP A 290 2.14 -4.73 -12.42
C ASP A 290 3.41 -5.57 -12.62
N GLY A 291 4.30 -5.52 -11.64
CA GLY A 291 5.42 -6.46 -11.53
C GLY A 291 6.73 -6.01 -12.18
N GLU A 292 6.93 -4.71 -12.43
CA GLU A 292 8.22 -4.20 -12.89
C GLU A 292 9.34 -4.52 -11.88
N SER A 293 10.52 -4.82 -12.42
CA SER A 293 11.73 -5.04 -11.61
C SER A 293 12.12 -3.77 -10.90
N LEU A 294 12.49 -3.86 -9.61
CA LEU A 294 12.93 -2.67 -8.85
C LEU A 294 14.13 -1.95 -9.48
N SER A 295 14.93 -2.63 -10.30
CA SER A 295 16.09 -2.05 -10.99
C SER A 295 15.71 -1.03 -12.08
N SER A 296 14.51 -1.09 -12.65
CA SER A 296 14.04 -0.16 -13.68
C SER A 296 13.21 0.99 -13.12
N VAL A 297 12.83 0.94 -11.84
CA VAL A 297 11.93 1.91 -11.24
C VAL A 297 12.72 3.11 -10.72
N CYS A 298 12.74 4.21 -11.47
CA CYS A 298 13.23 5.50 -11.00
C CYS A 298 12.10 6.21 -10.24
N LEU A 299 12.03 6.00 -8.92
CA LEU A 299 11.04 6.65 -8.07
C LEU A 299 11.51 8.06 -7.69
N GLN A 300 10.99 9.07 -8.36
CA GLN A 300 11.01 10.43 -7.81
C GLN A 300 10.22 10.45 -6.50
N SER A 301 10.60 11.32 -5.56
CA SER A 301 9.84 11.47 -4.33
C SER A 301 8.45 12.08 -4.61
N PHE A 302 7.47 11.80 -3.74
CA PHE A 302 6.16 12.48 -3.79
C PHE A 302 6.31 14.00 -3.79
N LYS A 303 7.33 14.48 -3.06
CA LYS A 303 7.69 15.88 -2.95
C LYS A 303 8.09 16.47 -4.30
N GLU A 304 9.02 15.81 -4.98
CA GLU A 304 9.50 16.22 -6.31
C GLU A 304 8.42 16.13 -7.38
N ARG A 305 7.66 15.03 -7.40
CA ARG A 305 6.72 14.76 -8.49
C ARG A 305 5.48 15.65 -8.46
N TRP A 306 4.94 15.95 -7.27
CA TRP A 306 3.70 16.70 -7.15
C TRP A 306 3.79 17.84 -6.13
N TRP A 307 4.31 17.57 -4.92
CA TRP A 307 4.16 18.50 -3.80
C TRP A 307 4.84 19.85 -4.01
N ASN A 308 6.07 19.87 -4.54
CA ASN A 308 6.81 21.11 -4.80
C ASN A 308 6.05 22.01 -5.77
N LYS A 309 5.50 21.44 -6.85
CA LYS A 309 4.70 22.19 -7.83
C LYS A 309 3.43 22.74 -7.20
N ILE A 310 2.78 21.97 -6.32
CA ILE A 310 1.59 22.40 -5.57
C ILE A 310 1.94 23.56 -4.62
N LEU A 311 3.04 23.49 -3.87
CA LEU A 311 3.45 24.57 -2.97
C LEU A 311 3.78 25.86 -3.73
N LEU A 312 4.38 25.77 -4.93
CA LEU A 312 4.68 26.93 -5.76
C LEU A 312 3.45 27.66 -6.31
N THR A 313 2.25 27.08 -6.19
CA THR A 313 1.01 27.76 -6.61
C THR A 313 0.59 28.91 -5.70
N GLY A 314 1.15 29.01 -4.48
CA GLY A 314 0.75 30.04 -3.51
C GLY A 314 -0.67 29.86 -2.95
N VAL A 315 -1.27 28.67 -3.09
CA VAL A 315 -2.61 28.38 -2.56
C VAL A 315 -2.68 28.57 -1.04
N LEU A 316 -1.63 28.20 -0.31
CA LEU A 316 -1.58 28.43 1.13
C LEU A 316 -1.64 29.92 1.46
N ASP A 317 -0.90 30.77 0.75
CA ASP A 317 -0.91 32.22 1.01
C ASP A 317 -2.27 32.87 0.72
N THR A 318 -3.11 32.22 -0.10
CA THR A 318 -4.40 32.76 -0.53
C THR A 318 -5.61 32.14 0.18
N ASP A 319 -5.53 30.90 0.70
CA ASP A 319 -6.67 30.16 1.28
C ASP A 319 -6.40 29.57 2.68
N ALA A 320 -5.18 29.68 3.23
CA ALA A 320 -4.82 29.07 4.53
C ALA A 320 -5.52 29.69 5.75
N HIS A 321 -6.12 30.87 5.65
CA HIS A 321 -6.76 31.53 6.79
C HIS A 321 -8.17 31.02 7.09
N ARG A 322 -8.30 29.73 7.39
CA ARG A 322 -9.58 29.15 7.86
C ARG A 322 -9.47 28.62 9.27
N GLU A 323 -9.97 29.42 10.20
CA GLU A 323 -10.62 28.87 11.39
C GLU A 323 -11.74 27.95 10.92
N VAL A 324 -11.59 26.64 11.14
CA VAL A 324 -12.68 25.67 11.03
C VAL A 324 -13.75 26.10 12.03
N ARG A 325 -14.78 26.82 11.58
CA ARG A 325 -15.90 27.18 12.45
C ARG A 325 -16.62 25.88 12.83
N PRO A 326 -16.81 25.60 14.13
CA PRO A 326 -17.62 24.47 14.54
C PRO A 326 -19.06 24.72 14.07
N VAL A 327 -19.62 23.75 13.34
CA VAL A 327 -21.04 23.71 13.03
C VAL A 327 -21.78 23.59 14.37
N ARG A 328 -22.60 24.59 14.69
CA ARG A 328 -23.46 24.61 15.88
C ARG A 328 -24.63 23.66 15.74
#